data_AF-A0A3D0TR06-F1
#
_entry.id   AF-A0A3D0TR06-F1
#
_cell.length_a   1.000
_cell.length_b   1.000
_cell.length_c   1.000
_cell.angle_alpha   90.00
_cell.angle_beta   90.00
_cell.angle_gamma   90.00
#
_symmetry.space_group_name_H-M   'P 1'
#
loop_
_entity.id
_entity.type
_entity.pdbx_description
1 polymer ?
#
loop_
_entity_poly.entity_id
_entity_poly.type
_entity_poly.pdbx_seq_one_letter_code
_entity_poly.pdbx_strand_id
1 'polypeptide(L)'
;MNFGLPQSGEGREPKIYYGIKVEALSTIKRNTMQLNATRLANAVAVTAFILYVACTLFVAVAPEAAMGIAAGMMHIPGLGESLGKVEVTLGGFLVGLIPFIIYSYVGAYLVATLYNRSVKA
;
A
#
# COMPACT_ATOMS: atom_id res chain seq x y z
N MET A 1 -39.66 -28.14 -48.53
CA MET A 1 -39.56 -29.37 -47.71
C MET A 1 -38.65 -29.00 -46.54
N ASN A 2 -39.15 -28.32 -45.51
CA ASN A 2 -39.88 -28.79 -44.31
C ASN A 2 -39.16 -29.87 -43.48
N PHE A 3 -39.32 -29.71 -42.16
CA PHE A 3 -39.10 -30.63 -41.04
C PHE A 3 -37.67 -30.71 -40.47
N GLY A 4 -37.44 -30.44 -39.17
CA GLY A 4 -38.32 -30.14 -38.05
C GLY A 4 -37.48 -30.11 -36.78
N LEU A 5 -37.73 -29.15 -35.89
CA LEU A 5 -37.09 -29.07 -34.57
C LEU A 5 -37.77 -30.07 -33.62
N PRO A 6 -37.06 -31.01 -32.97
CA PRO A 6 -37.65 -31.78 -31.90
C PRO A 6 -37.80 -30.94 -30.63
N GLN A 7 -39.01 -30.98 -30.07
CA GLN A 7 -39.47 -30.30 -28.87
C GLN A 7 -39.25 -31.13 -27.59
N SER A 8 -38.98 -30.40 -26.50
CA SER A 8 -39.49 -30.53 -25.12
C SER A 8 -39.87 -31.90 -24.53
N GLY A 9 -39.28 -32.23 -23.37
CA GLY A 9 -39.71 -33.32 -22.49
C GLY A 9 -39.14 -33.20 -21.07
N GLU A 10 -39.88 -32.50 -20.22
CA GLU A 10 -39.77 -32.35 -18.75
C GLU A 10 -39.35 -33.63 -17.99
N GLY A 11 -38.42 -33.50 -17.03
CA GLY A 11 -38.25 -34.52 -15.98
C GLY A 11 -36.83 -34.75 -15.44
N ARG A 12 -36.40 -33.90 -14.50
CA ARG A 12 -35.40 -34.16 -13.42
C ARG A 12 -33.92 -33.89 -13.72
N GLU A 13 -33.46 -32.68 -13.38
CA GLU A 13 -32.09 -32.43 -12.90
C GLU A 13 -31.88 -33.11 -11.51
N PRO A 14 -30.65 -33.36 -10.97
CA PRO A 14 -29.39 -32.63 -11.21
C PRO A 14 -28.06 -33.45 -11.15
N LYS A 15 -26.92 -32.90 -11.60
CA LYS A 15 -25.55 -32.99 -10.98
C LYS A 15 -24.32 -32.98 -11.92
N ILE A 16 -24.42 -33.25 -13.22
CA ILE A 16 -23.21 -33.36 -14.08
C ILE A 16 -22.77 -32.02 -14.71
N TYR A 17 -23.37 -30.90 -14.29
CA TYR A 17 -22.87 -29.54 -14.60
C TYR A 17 -21.54 -29.19 -13.89
N TYR A 18 -21.01 -30.07 -13.04
CA TYR A 18 -19.83 -29.83 -12.20
C TYR A 18 -18.48 -30.12 -12.90
N GLY A 19 -18.45 -30.98 -13.92
CA GLY A 19 -17.21 -31.43 -14.57
C GLY A 19 -16.61 -30.44 -15.57
N ILE A 20 -17.43 -29.75 -16.37
CA ILE A 20 -16.95 -28.82 -17.42
C ILE A 20 -16.56 -27.44 -16.83
N LYS A 21 -17.10 -27.08 -15.66
CA LYS A 21 -16.87 -25.77 -15.04
C LYS A 21 -15.50 -25.67 -14.35
N VAL A 22 -14.94 -26.76 -13.85
CA VAL A 22 -13.67 -26.73 -13.08
C VAL A 22 -12.44 -26.51 -13.96
N GLU A 23 -12.40 -27.08 -15.17
CA GLU A 23 -11.31 -26.82 -16.15
C GLU A 23 -11.42 -25.42 -16.80
N ALA A 24 -12.64 -24.92 -16.99
CA ALA A 24 -12.86 -23.57 -17.55
C ALA A 24 -12.68 -22.44 -16.53
N LEU A 25 -12.95 -22.69 -15.23
CA LEU A 25 -12.75 -21.70 -14.15
C LEU A 25 -11.33 -21.70 -13.57
N SER A 26 -10.55 -22.77 -13.72
CA SER A 26 -9.15 -22.81 -13.25
C SER A 26 -8.20 -21.97 -14.11
N THR A 27 -8.50 -21.79 -15.41
CA THR A 27 -7.66 -21.03 -16.35
C THR A 27 -7.98 -19.52 -16.36
N ILE A 28 -9.18 -19.12 -15.91
CA ILE A 28 -9.64 -17.72 -15.90
C ILE A 28 -9.78 -17.19 -14.47
N LYS A 29 -8.92 -17.61 -13.53
CA LYS A 29 -8.62 -16.73 -12.40
C LYS A 29 -7.81 -15.56 -12.95
N ARG A 30 -8.49 -14.60 -13.58
CA ARG A 30 -7.89 -13.29 -13.87
C ARG A 30 -7.32 -12.81 -12.54
N ASN A 31 -6.00 -12.73 -12.45
CA ASN A 31 -5.34 -11.95 -11.42
C ASN A 31 -5.86 -10.52 -11.60
N THR A 32 -6.97 -10.21 -10.96
CA THR A 32 -7.36 -8.82 -10.79
C THR A 32 -6.18 -8.20 -10.07
N MET A 33 -5.55 -7.20 -10.70
CA MET A 33 -4.44 -6.44 -10.11
C MET A 33 -5.02 -5.55 -9.01
N GLN A 34 -5.65 -6.17 -8.01
CA GLN A 34 -6.15 -5.49 -6.83
C GLN A 34 -5.13 -5.64 -5.73
N LEU A 35 -4.66 -4.49 -5.26
CA LEU A 35 -3.76 -4.39 -4.16
C LEU A 35 -4.55 -4.58 -2.86
N ASN A 36 -4.08 -5.47 -1.99
CA ASN A 36 -4.62 -5.54 -0.64
C ASN A 36 -4.15 -4.31 0.15
N ALA A 37 -5.03 -3.34 0.31
CA ALA A 37 -4.71 -2.04 0.92
C ALA A 37 -4.14 -2.17 2.34
N THR A 38 -4.69 -3.09 3.14
CA THR A 38 -4.21 -3.33 4.51
C THR A 38 -2.82 -3.95 4.53
N ARG A 39 -2.53 -4.91 3.65
CA ARG A 39 -1.20 -5.53 3.56
C ARG A 39 -0.14 -4.53 3.09
N LEU A 40 -0.46 -3.68 2.11
CA LEU A 40 0.46 -2.61 1.69
C LEU A 40 0.66 -1.62 2.84
N ALA A 41 -0.41 -1.14 3.45
CA ALA A 41 -0.33 -0.14 4.51
C ALA A 41 0.48 -0.63 5.71
N ASN A 42 0.32 -1.90 6.12
CA ASN A 42 1.14 -2.52 7.15
C ASN A 42 2.62 -2.61 6.75
N ALA A 43 2.91 -3.04 5.52
CA ALA A 43 4.29 -3.11 5.03
C ALA A 43 4.95 -1.74 5.03
N VAL A 44 4.25 -0.70 4.56
CA VAL A 44 4.73 0.68 4.55
C VAL A 44 4.92 1.24 5.95
N ALA A 45 4.01 0.96 6.88
CA ALA A 45 4.15 1.41 8.27
C ALA A 45 5.40 0.82 8.94
N VAL A 46 5.68 -0.48 8.71
CA VAL A 46 6.86 -1.15 9.27
C VAL A 46 8.15 -0.60 8.64
N THR A 47 8.19 -0.42 7.31
CA THR A 47 9.38 0.15 6.66
C THR A 47 9.61 1.60 7.06
N ALA A 48 8.54 2.40 7.18
CA ALA A 48 8.60 3.78 7.67
C ALA A 48 9.12 3.85 9.11
N PHE A 49 8.69 2.96 10.00
CA PHE A 49 9.23 2.85 11.36
C PHE A 49 10.73 2.59 11.35
N ILE A 50 11.19 1.58 10.60
CA ILE A 50 12.61 1.21 10.52
C ILE A 50 13.43 2.39 9.99
N LEU A 51 12.97 3.02 8.91
CA LEU A 51 13.63 4.17 8.31
C LEU A 51 13.69 5.34 9.27
N TYR A 52 12.61 5.64 10.00
CA TYR A 52 12.56 6.73 10.96
C TYR A 52 13.56 6.52 12.12
N VAL A 53 13.65 5.30 12.65
CA VAL A 53 14.62 4.95 13.70
C VAL A 53 16.05 5.14 13.18
N ALA A 54 16.36 4.59 12.00
CA ALA A 54 17.68 4.74 11.39
C ALA A 54 18.03 6.21 11.12
N CYS A 55 17.08 7.00 10.63
CA CYS A 55 17.26 8.42 10.34
C CYS A 55 17.48 9.22 11.62
N THR A 56 16.76 8.90 12.70
CA THR A 56 16.95 9.54 14.02
C THR A 56 18.34 9.26 14.57
N LEU A 57 18.81 8.01 14.49
CA LEU A 57 20.16 7.64 14.92
C LEU A 57 21.23 8.40 14.12
N PHE A 58 21.02 8.56 12.82
CA PHE A 58 21.91 9.35 11.97
C PHE A 58 21.97 10.83 12.40
N VAL A 59 20.82 11.46 12.67
CA VAL A 59 20.75 12.84 13.18
C VAL A 59 21.45 12.98 14.53
N ALA A 60 21.35 11.97 15.40
CA ALA A 60 22.00 11.99 16.70
C ALA A 60 23.54 11.92 16.63
N VAL A 61 24.10 11.28 15.59
CA VAL A 61 25.55 11.16 15.40
C VAL A 61 26.14 12.34 14.62
N ALA A 62 25.43 12.84 13.61
CA ALA A 62 25.90 13.89 12.71
C ALA A 62 24.81 14.93 12.39
N PRO A 63 24.44 15.79 13.36
CA PRO A 63 23.35 16.75 13.19
C PRO A 63 23.66 17.79 12.11
N GLU A 64 24.92 18.23 11.94
CA GLU A 64 25.29 19.21 10.92
C GLU A 64 25.07 18.68 9.50
N ALA A 65 25.44 17.42 9.26
CA ALA A 65 25.23 16.77 7.97
C ALA A 65 23.73 16.58 7.67
N ALA A 66 22.95 16.18 8.67
CA ALA A 66 21.50 16.02 8.53
C ALA A 66 20.80 17.35 8.21
N MET A 67 21.18 18.44 8.89
CA MET A 67 20.65 19.78 8.61
C MET A 67 21.03 20.27 7.21
N GLY A 68 22.25 19.98 6.74
CA GLY A 68 22.67 20.31 5.37
C GLY A 68 21.83 19.59 4.30
N ILE A 69 21.55 18.30 4.51
CA ILE A 69 20.68 17.51 3.62
C ILE A 69 19.25 18.03 3.64
N ALA A 70 18.70 18.32 4.83
CA ALA A 70 17.36 18.88 4.98
C ALA A 70 17.23 20.25 4.29
N ALA A 71 18.26 21.09 4.39
CA ALA A 71 18.32 22.38 3.70
C ALA A 71 18.35 22.24 2.18
N GLY A 72 19.12 21.27 1.66
CA GLY A 72 19.12 20.94 0.25
C GLY A 72 17.77 20.46 -0.26
N MET A 73 17.07 19.60 0.49
CA MET A 73 15.74 19.11 0.10
C MET A 73 14.69 20.23 0.09
N MET A 74 14.66 21.06 1.14
CA MET A 74 13.61 22.07 1.28
C MET A 74 13.90 23.38 0.53
N HIS A 75 15.07 23.52 -0.12
CA HIS A 75 15.52 24.77 -0.74
C HIS A 75 15.52 25.97 0.24
N ILE A 76 15.67 25.71 1.54
CA ILE A 76 15.72 26.75 2.58
C ILE A 76 17.18 26.92 3.00
N PRO A 77 17.86 28.00 2.58
CA PRO A 77 19.21 28.28 3.06
C PRO A 77 19.17 28.62 4.56
N GLY A 78 20.09 28.05 5.35
CA GLY A 78 20.28 28.43 6.76
C GLY A 78 19.38 27.75 7.80
N LEU A 79 18.81 26.57 7.51
CA LEU A 79 18.02 25.80 8.49
C LEU A 79 18.79 25.51 9.80
N GLY A 80 20.10 25.31 9.73
CA GLY A 80 20.94 25.10 10.93
C GLY A 80 21.05 26.33 11.83
N GLU A 81 21.06 27.54 11.27
CA GLU A 81 21.10 28.79 12.05
C GLU A 81 19.75 29.17 12.64
N SER A 82 18.66 28.79 11.97
CA SER A 82 17.29 29.14 12.38
C SER A 82 16.68 28.18 13.41
N LEU A 83 17.14 26.93 13.47
CA LEU A 83 16.65 25.91 14.41
C LEU A 83 17.53 25.74 15.66
N GLY A 84 18.71 26.37 15.71
CA GLY A 84 19.64 26.26 16.84
C GLY A 84 20.23 24.85 17.01
N LYS A 85 20.77 24.53 18.19
CA LYS A 85 21.25 23.17 18.51
C LYS A 85 20.07 22.20 18.54
N VAL A 86 19.91 21.43 17.47
CA VAL A 86 18.90 20.37 17.37
C VAL A 86 19.37 19.16 18.18
N GLU A 87 18.90 19.05 19.42
CA GLU A 87 19.11 17.85 20.24
C GLU A 87 17.97 16.85 20.04
N VAL A 88 18.33 15.59 19.79
CA VAL A 88 17.37 14.49 19.71
C VAL A 88 16.93 14.13 21.13
N THR A 89 15.78 14.67 21.55
CA THR A 89 15.16 14.29 22.82
C THR A 89 14.23 13.08 22.63
N LEU A 90 14.14 12.24 23.66
CA LEU A 90 13.30 11.04 23.63
C LEU A 90 11.81 11.40 23.47
N GLY A 91 11.39 12.54 24.02
CA GLY A 91 10.05 13.10 23.82
C GLY A 91 9.80 13.54 22.37
N GLY A 92 10.73 14.29 21.76
CA GLY A 92 10.63 14.71 20.36
C GLY A 92 10.60 13.52 19.39
N PHE A 93 11.38 12.48 19.68
CA PHE A 93 11.37 11.23 18.92
C PHE A 93 10.00 10.55 18.92
N LEU A 94 9.36 10.37 20.08
CA LEU A 94 8.05 9.73 20.16
C LEU A 94 6.95 10.58 19.53
N VAL A 95 7.00 11.90 19.75
CA VAL A 95 6.06 12.85 19.16
C VAL A 95 6.17 12.89 17.64
N GLY A 96 7.35 12.68 17.06
CA GLY A 96 7.52 12.57 15.60
C GLY A 96 7.20 11.18 15.06
N LEU A 97 7.57 10.12 15.78
CA LEU A 97 7.42 8.73 15.34
C LEU A 97 5.95 8.32 15.17
N ILE A 98 5.12 8.57 16.19
CA ILE A 98 3.71 8.17 16.19
C ILE A 98 2.95 8.74 14.97
N PRO A 99 2.93 10.07 14.74
CA PRO A 99 2.25 10.62 13.58
C PRO A 99 2.89 10.16 12.26
N PHE A 100 4.22 9.99 12.19
CA PHE A 100 4.88 9.51 10.97
C PHE A 100 4.39 8.11 10.55
N ILE A 101 4.23 7.19 11.49
CA ILE A 101 3.68 5.85 11.22
C ILE A 101 2.21 5.95 10.80
N ILE A 102 1.40 6.77 11.49
CA ILE A 102 -0.02 6.93 11.17
C ILE A 102 -0.20 7.52 9.76
N TYR A 103 0.53 8.59 9.44
CA TYR A 103 0.44 9.23 8.13
C TYR A 103 0.94 8.33 7.00
N SER A 104 2.02 7.58 7.21
CA SER A 104 2.52 6.63 6.22
C SER A 104 1.54 5.47 5.98
N TYR A 105 0.93 4.93 7.04
CA TYR A 105 -0.12 3.91 6.94
C TYR A 105 -1.33 4.43 6.17
N VAL A 106 -1.87 5.58 6.57
CA VAL A 106 -3.06 6.18 5.94
C VAL A 106 -2.76 6.54 4.48
N GLY A 107 -1.59 7.13 4.20
CA GLY A 107 -1.15 7.44 2.85
C GLY A 107 -1.09 6.20 1.95
N ALA A 108 -0.45 5.12 2.42
CA ALA A 108 -0.37 3.87 1.67
C ALA A 108 -1.76 3.23 1.46
N TYR A 109 -2.63 3.28 2.46
CA TYR A 109 -4.01 2.79 2.34
C TYR A 109 -4.81 3.58 1.28
N LEU A 110 -4.68 4.91 1.28
CA LEU A 110 -5.31 5.77 0.28
C LEU A 110 -4.76 5.48 -1.12
N VAL A 111 -3.44 5.34 -1.27
CA VAL A 111 -2.83 4.99 -2.56
C VAL A 111 -3.34 3.63 -3.07
N ALA A 112 -3.41 2.62 -2.20
CA ALA A 112 -3.91 1.30 -2.57
C ALA A 112 -5.39 1.33 -2.97
N THR A 113 -6.22 2.10 -2.26
CA THR A 113 -7.64 2.24 -2.60
C THR A 113 -7.85 3.01 -3.90
N LEU A 114 -7.07 4.07 -4.15
CA LEU A 114 -7.06 4.78 -5.43
C LEU A 114 -6.62 3.84 -6.57
N TYR A 115 -5.54 3.09 -6.38
CA TYR A 115 -5.06 2.11 -7.37
C TYR A 115 -6.14 1.09 -7.74
N ASN A 116 -6.82 0.52 -6.74
CA ASN A 116 -7.91 -0.44 -6.96
C ASN A 116 -9.10 0.18 -7.69
N ARG A 117 -9.36 1.48 -7.50
CA ARG A 117 -10.39 2.21 -8.25
C ARG A 117 -9.98 2.41 -9.71
N SER A 118 -8.72 2.79 -9.95
CA SER A 118 -8.19 3.04 -11.30
C SER A 118 -8.14 1.76 -12.15
N VAL A 119 -7.81 0.62 -11.57
CA VAL A 119 -7.72 -0.67 -12.29
C VAL A 119 -9.10 -1.32 -12.53
N LYS A 120 -10.14 -0.85 -11.83
CA LYS A 120 -11.53 -1.33 -12.00
C LYS A 120 -12.31 -0.51 -13.04
N ALA A 121 -11.81 0.65 -13.47
CA ALA A 121 -12.39 1.49 -14.51
C ALA A 121 -12.11 0.92 -15.90
#